data_AF-T0GJG1-F1
#
_entry.id   AF-T0GJG1-F1
#
_cell.length_a   1.000
_cell.length_b   1.000
_cell.length_c   1.000
_cell.angle_alpha   90.00
_cell.angle_beta   90.00
_cell.angle_gamma   90.00
#
_symmetry.space_group_name_H-M   'P 1'
#
loop_
_entity.id
_entity.type
_entity.pdbx_description
1 polymer ?
#
loop_
_entity_poly.entity_id
_entity_poly.type
_entity_poly.pdbx_seq_one_letter_code
_entity_poly.pdbx_strand_id
1 'polypeptide(L)' 'MEVNQKISALVLAKVAEGMSVVDALKAVCGTAKVDAMIGDLYDSLRAKASA' A
#
# COMPACT_ATOMS: atom_id res chain seq x y z
N MET A 1 7.83 -6.59 19.22
CA MET A 1 7.53 -5.69 18.08
C MET A 1 6.54 -6.42 17.18
N GLU A 2 5.28 -6.00 17.20
CA GLU A 2 4.22 -6.62 16.41
C GLU A 2 4.56 -6.55 14.92
N VAL A 3 4.19 -7.57 14.15
CA VAL A 3 4.57 -7.73 12.73
C VAL A 3 4.26 -6.49 11.89
N ASN A 4 3.17 -5.78 12.20
CA ASN A 4 2.79 -4.54 11.53
C ASN A 4 3.84 -3.42 11.71
N GLN A 5 4.41 -3.26 12.90
CA GLN A 5 5.43 -2.24 13.16
C GLN A 5 6.71 -2.51 12.36
N LYS A 6 7.06 -3.79 12.14
CA LYS A 6 8.18 -4.18 11.28
C LYS A 6 7.93 -3.81 9.82
N ILE A 7 6.72 -4.09 9.31
CA ILE A 7 6.34 -3.77 7.94
C ILE A 7 6.35 -2.25 7.73
N SER A 8 5.75 -1.48 8.65
CA SER A 8 5.75 -0.02 8.59
C SER A 8 7.17 0.55 8.57
N ALA A 9 8.09 0.02 9.38
CA ALA A 9 9.49 0.47 9.38
C ALA A 9 10.19 0.19 8.05
N LEU A 10 9.95 -0.96 7.42
CA LEU A 10 10.53 -1.31 6.11
C LEU A 10 10.00 -0.40 5.00
N VAL A 11 8.70 -0.09 5.01
CA VAL A 11 8.10 0.85 4.04
C VAL A 11 8.68 2.25 4.22
N LEU A 12 8.79 2.73 5.46
CA LEU A 12 9.37 4.04 5.75
C LEU A 12 10.84 4.13 5.31
N ALA A 13 11.63 3.06 5.49
CA ALA A 13 13.00 3.02 4.99
C ALA A 13 13.06 3.20 3.46
N LYS A 14 12.19 2.51 2.72
CA LYS A 14 12.10 2.62 1.25
C LYS A 14 11.68 4.02 0.79
N VAL A 15 10.76 4.66 1.51
CA VAL A 15 10.38 6.06 1.24
C VAL A 15 11.54 7.01 1.52
N ALA A 16 12.33 6.79 2.58
CA ALA A 16 13.52 7.59 2.87
C ALA A 16 14.62 7.44 1.80
N GLU A 17 14.65 6.32 1.09
CA GLU A 17 15.49 6.12 -0.11
C GLU A 17 14.97 6.86 -1.36
N GLY A 18 13.83 7.58 -1.26
CA GLY A 18 13.25 8.38 -2.33
C GLY A 18 12.14 7.70 -3.13
N MET A 19 11.69 6.50 -2.73
CA MET A 19 10.54 5.85 -3.37
C MET A 19 9.23 6.56 -3.03
N SER A 20 8.27 6.50 -3.95
CA SER A 20 6.89 6.84 -3.62
C SER A 20 6.33 5.85 -2.58
N VAL A 21 5.35 6.27 -1.79
CA VAL A 21 4.71 5.40 -0.79
C VAL A 21 4.12 4.13 -1.42
N VAL A 22 3.56 4.25 -2.63
CA VAL A 22 2.97 3.11 -3.36
C VAL A 22 4.06 2.14 -3.80
N ASP A 23 5.17 2.64 -4.34
CA ASP A 23 6.28 1.77 -4.77
C ASP A 23 6.98 1.11 -3.58
N ALA A 24 7.12 1.84 -2.47
CA ALA A 24 7.62 1.29 -1.21
C ALA A 24 6.71 0.16 -0.68
N LEU A 25 5.38 0.36 -0.72
CA LEU A 25 4.41 -0.69 -0.37
C LEU A 25 4.51 -1.90 -1.31
N LYS A 26 4.65 -1.69 -2.62
CA LYS A 26 4.82 -2.79 -3.59
C LYS A 26 6.10 -3.57 -3.35
N ALA A 27 7.20 -2.87 -3.04
CA ALA A 27 8.50 -3.49 -2.76
C ALA A 27 8.51 -4.33 -1.46
N VAL A 28 7.76 -3.90 -0.43
CA VAL A 28 7.75 -4.56 0.89
C VAL A 28 6.64 -5.60 1.01
N CYS A 29 5.45 -5.32 0.51
CA CYS A 29 4.24 -6.14 0.68
C CYS A 29 3.88 -6.98 -0.55
N GLY A 30 4.55 -6.74 -1.68
CA GLY A 30 4.33 -7.43 -2.95
C GLY A 30 3.33 -6.72 -3.86
N THR A 31 3.70 -6.58 -5.14
CA THR A 31 2.93 -5.84 -6.15
C THR A 31 1.49 -6.33 -6.28
N ALA A 32 1.27 -7.64 -6.41
CA ALA A 32 -0.06 -8.21 -6.61
C ALA A 32 -1.02 -7.90 -5.46
N LYS A 33 -0.52 -7.87 -4.21
CA LYS A 33 -1.35 -7.58 -3.04
C LYS A 33 -1.75 -6.10 -3.00
N VAL A 34 -0.80 -5.21 -3.28
CA VAL A 34 -1.03 -3.76 -3.25
C VAL A 34 -1.93 -3.32 -4.40
N ASP A 35 -1.75 -3.88 -5.60
CA ASP A 35 -2.61 -3.58 -6.75
C ASP A 35 -4.06 -4.03 -6.50
N ALA A 36 -4.26 -5.21 -5.89
CA ALA A 36 -5.60 -5.65 -5.49
C ALA A 36 -6.24 -4.69 -4.48
N MET A 37 -5.50 -4.25 -3.45
CA MET A 37 -6.02 -3.29 -2.46
C MET A 37 -6.39 -1.93 -3.09
N ILE A 38 -5.62 -1.47 -4.07
CA ILE A 38 -5.93 -0.24 -4.81
C ILE A 38 -7.20 -0.43 -5.66
N GLY A 39 -7.36 -1.59 -6.30
CA GLY A 39 -8.57 -1.96 -7.04
C GLY A 39 -9.82 -1.93 -6.16
N ASP A 40 -9.78 -2.61 -5.02
CA ASP A 40 -10.88 -2.67 -4.05
C ASP A 40 -11.30 -1.26 -3.56
N LEU A 41 -10.32 -0.37 -3.37
CA LEU A 41 -10.57 1.02 -3.01
C LEU A 41 -11.30 1.78 -4.13
N TYR A 42 -10.86 1.63 -5.39
CA TYR A 42 -11.53 2.27 -6.52
C TYR A 42 -12.96 1.77 -6.71
N ASP A 43 -13.19 0.47 -6.55
CA ASP A 43 -14.53 -0.11 -6.64
C ASP A 43 -15.44 0.44 -5.53
N SER A 44 -14.93 0.55 -4.30
CA SER A 44 -15.65 1.15 -3.18
C SER A 44 -15.99 2.63 -3.41
N LEU A 45 -15.05 3.40 -3.97
CA LEU A 45 -15.28 4.81 -4.31
C LEU A 45 -16.30 4.95 -5.44
N ARG A 46 -16.24 4.08 -6.44
CA ARG A 46 -17.22 4.04 -7.54
C ARG A 46 -18.61 3.76 -7.02
N ALA A 47 -18.75 2.74 -6.17
CA ALA A 47 -20.02 2.39 -5.54
C ALA A 47 -20.60 3.55 -4.74
N LYS A 48 -19.75 4.26 -3.97
CA LYS A 48 -20.16 5.45 -3.21
C LYS A 48 -20.61 6.61 -4.09
N ALA A 49 -19.98 6.81 -5.25
CA ALA A 49 -20.37 7.88 -6.17
C ALA A 49 -21.69 7.59 -6.91
N SER A 50 -22.09 6.31 -6.99
CA SER A 50 -23.33 5.86 -7.62
C SER A 50 -24.51 5.65 -6.65
N ALA A 51 -24.33 5.92 -5.36
CA ALA A 51 -25.34 5.82 -4.31
C ALA A 51 -25.85 7.20 -3.90
#